data_AF-N9RMA3-F1
#
_entry.id   AF-N9RMA3-F1
#
_cell.length_a   1.000
_cell.length_b   1.000
_cell.length_c   1.000
_cell.angle_alpha   90.00
_cell.angle_beta   90.00
_cell.angle_gamma   90.00
#
_symmetry.space_group_name_H-M   'P 1'
#
loop_
_entity.id
_entity.type
_entity.pdbx_description
1 polymer ?
#
loop_
_entity_poly.entity_id
_entity_poly.type
_entity_poly.pdbx_seq_one_letter_code
_entity_poly.pdbx_strand_id
1 'polypeptide(L)'
;MWVVKAANGCAWLSILLIIAATGFSIYVLSIPCTTDRICEMPPIHLFFFLVLLVSTVCNLIGMVLSAIAKDGEQPVKESAKAALFFNGKVIAFNLVCTIFLLFILMV
;
A
#
# COMPACT_ATOMS: atom_id res chain seq x y z
N MET A 1 20.86 8.64 8.30
CA MET A 1 20.35 8.93 6.93
C MET A 1 19.70 7.72 6.25
N TRP A 2 20.28 6.51 6.35
CA TRP A 2 19.72 5.29 5.70
C TRP A 2 18.30 4.92 6.19
N VAL A 3 18.02 5.10 7.49
CA VAL A 3 16.71 4.84 8.11
C VAL A 3 15.58 5.64 7.45
N VAL A 4 15.80 6.93 7.18
CA VAL A 4 14.82 7.80 6.51
C VAL A 4 14.64 7.42 5.04
N LYS A 5 15.72 7.03 4.35
CA LYS A 5 15.63 6.50 2.98
C LYS A 5 14.82 5.22 2.92
N ALA A 6 15.03 4.30 3.86
CA ALA A 6 14.26 3.06 3.96
C ALA A 6 12.77 3.34 4.24
N ALA A 7 12.47 4.24 5.18
CA ALA A 7 11.09 4.64 5.48
C ALA A 7 10.37 5.27 4.28
N ASN A 8 11.08 6.10 3.50
CA ASN A 8 10.50 6.68 2.28
C ASN A 8 10.35 5.63 1.18
N GLY A 9 11.30 4.69 1.08
CA GLY A 9 11.25 3.55 0.19
C GLY A 9 10.03 2.66 0.44
N CYS A 10 9.67 2.41 1.71
CA CYS A 10 8.47 1.65 2.07
C CYS A 10 7.20 2.29 1.50
N ALA A 11 7.05 3.61 1.65
CA ALA A 11 5.86 4.32 1.16
C ALA A 11 5.80 4.34 -0.38
N TRP A 12 6.93 4.54 -1.07
CA TRP A 12 6.98 4.48 -2.54
C TRP A 12 6.70 3.07 -3.08
N LEU A 13 7.24 2.04 -2.44
CA LEU A 13 6.97 0.65 -2.80
C LEU A 13 5.48 0.35 -2.69
N SER A 14 4.83 0.79 -1.62
CA SER A 14 3.38 0.66 -1.44
C SER A 14 2.58 1.31 -2.55
N ILE A 15 2.95 2.52 -2.98
CA ILE A 15 2.27 3.20 -4.10
C ILE A 15 2.43 2.41 -5.39
N LEU A 16 3.65 1.94 -5.69
CA LEU A 16 3.91 1.13 -6.88
C LEU A 16 3.11 -0.17 -6.88
N LEU A 17 3.02 -0.86 -5.73
CA LEU A 17 2.23 -2.08 -5.59
C LEU A 17 0.73 -1.82 -5.82
N ILE A 18 0.20 -0.72 -5.30
CA ILE A 18 -1.22 -0.34 -5.50
C ILE A 18 -1.49 -0.04 -6.99
N ILE A 19 -0.59 0.70 -7.66
CA ILE A 19 -0.72 1.01 -9.09
C ILE A 19 -0.67 -0.28 -9.92
N ALA A 20 0.31 -1.16 -9.66
CA ALA A 20 0.45 -2.43 -10.35
C ALA A 20 -0.78 -3.31 -10.16
N ALA A 21 -1.31 -3.39 -8.94
CA ALA A 21 -2.50 -4.17 -8.64
C ALA A 21 -3.76 -3.63 -9.33
N THR A 22 -3.89 -2.30 -9.38
CA THR A 22 -4.99 -1.62 -10.09
C THR A 22 -4.90 -1.88 -11.59
N GLY A 23 -3.71 -1.74 -12.19
CA GLY A 23 -3.49 -2.00 -13.61
C GLY A 23 -3.76 -3.46 -13.98
N PHE A 24 -3.27 -4.41 -13.18
CA PHE A 24 -3.55 -5.84 -13.37
C PHE A 24 -5.05 -6.13 -13.29
N SER A 25 -5.74 -5.48 -12.36
CA SER A 25 -7.17 -5.70 -12.17
C SER A 25 -8.01 -5.17 -13.32
N ILE A 26 -7.68 -3.97 -13.83
CA ILE A 26 -8.30 -3.43 -15.05
C ILE A 26 -8.05 -4.38 -16.22
N TYR A 27 -6.83 -4.89 -16.36
CA TYR A 27 -6.47 -5.83 -17.42
C TYR A 27 -7.32 -7.11 -17.36
N VAL A 28 -7.41 -7.76 -16.19
CA VAL A 28 -8.20 -8.98 -16.01
C VAL A 28 -9.69 -8.72 -16.28
N LEU A 29 -10.26 -7.61 -15.80
CA LEU A 29 -11.67 -7.26 -16.02
C LEU A 29 -11.99 -6.86 -17.47
N SER A 30 -10.99 -6.42 -18.24
CA SER A 30 -11.18 -6.03 -19.65
C SER A 30 -11.18 -7.21 -20.62
N ILE A 31 -10.85 -8.42 -20.15
CA ILE A 31 -10.79 -9.61 -20.99
C ILE A 31 -12.13 -10.35 -20.93
N PRO A 32 -12.72 -10.76 -22.08
CA PRO A 32 -13.93 -11.56 -22.07
C PRO A 32 -13.69 -12.90 -21.39
N CYS A 33 -14.60 -13.27 -20.48
CA CYS A 33 -14.54 -14.51 -19.74
C CYS A 33 -14.91 -15.69 -20.66
N THR A 34 -13.89 -16.37 -21.18
CA THR A 34 -14.02 -17.63 -21.91
C THR A 34 -13.61 -18.81 -21.02
N THR A 35 -14.00 -20.02 -21.41
CA THR A 35 -13.85 -21.28 -20.65
C THR A 35 -12.45 -21.58 -20.11
N ASP A 36 -11.40 -20.93 -20.62
CA ASP A 36 -10.01 -21.14 -20.22
C ASP A 36 -9.41 -20.01 -19.36
N ARG A 37 -10.20 -18.98 -19.02
CA ARG A 37 -9.72 -17.83 -18.24
C ARG A 37 -10.36 -17.76 -16.87
N ILE A 38 -9.52 -17.63 -15.84
CA ILE A 38 -9.94 -17.36 -14.46
C ILE A 38 -10.47 -15.92 -14.41
N CYS A 39 -11.74 -15.79 -14.70
CA CYS A 39 -12.54 -14.57 -14.59
C CYS A 39 -13.34 -14.52 -13.28
N GLU A 40 -13.02 -15.42 -12.35
CA GLU A 40 -13.78 -15.55 -11.12
C GLU A 40 -13.71 -14.23 -10.34
N MET A 41 -14.87 -13.69 -10.02
CA MET A 41 -14.98 -12.43 -9.29
C MET A 41 -14.47 -12.47 -7.84
N PRO A 42 -14.20 -13.61 -7.16
CA PRO A 42 -13.46 -13.59 -5.88
C PRO A 42 -11.92 -13.36 -5.97
N PRO A 43 -11.13 -14.00 -6.87
CA PRO A 43 -9.66 -13.91 -6.83
C PRO A 43 -9.07 -12.50 -6.98
N ILE A 44 -9.71 -11.60 -7.73
CA ILE A 44 -9.20 -10.24 -7.93
C ILE A 44 -9.31 -9.38 -6.67
N HIS A 45 -10.39 -9.53 -5.90
CA HIS A 45 -10.61 -8.82 -4.64
C HIS A 45 -9.67 -9.36 -3.55
N LEU A 46 -9.45 -10.68 -3.51
CA LEU A 46 -8.47 -11.31 -2.62
C LEU A 46 -7.05 -10.84 -2.93
N PHE A 47 -6.69 -10.72 -4.21
CA PHE A 47 -5.40 -10.18 -4.63
C PHE A 47 -5.22 -8.73 -4.16
N PHE A 48 -6.23 -7.88 -4.35
CA PHE A 48 -6.22 -6.50 -3.85
C PHE A 48 -6.08 -6.44 -2.33
N PHE A 49 -6.80 -7.29 -1.60
CA PHE A 49 -6.72 -7.35 -0.14
C PHE A 49 -5.31 -7.75 0.33
N LEU A 50 -4.67 -8.72 -0.34
CA LEU A 50 -3.29 -9.12 -0.06
C LEU A 50 -2.31 -7.96 -0.28
N VAL A 51 -2.47 -7.21 -1.38
CA VAL A 51 -1.63 -6.05 -1.70
C VAL A 51 -1.79 -4.95 -0.66
N LEU A 52 -3.03 -4.66 -0.23
CA LEU A 52 -3.29 -3.69 0.83
C LEU A 52 -2.70 -4.12 2.18
N LEU A 53 -2.73 -5.41 2.49
CA LEU A 53 -2.11 -5.97 3.71
C LEU A 53 -0.59 -5.81 3.68
N VAL A 54 0.07 -6.23 2.60
CA VAL A 54 1.53 -6.06 2.43
C VAL A 54 1.91 -4.58 2.50
N SER A 55 1.16 -3.73 1.78
CA SER A 55 1.34 -2.27 1.82
C SER A 55 1.23 -1.72 3.24
N THR A 56 0.26 -2.18 4.03
CA THR A 56 0.06 -1.72 5.41
C THR A 56 1.24 -2.11 6.30
N VAL A 57 1.72 -3.36 6.20
CA VAL A 57 2.90 -3.83 6.96
C VAL A 57 4.15 -3.01 6.59
N CYS A 58 4.39 -2.77 5.30
CA CYS A 58 5.52 -1.95 4.86
C CYS A 58 5.45 -0.52 5.42
N ASN A 59 4.29 0.13 5.39
CA ASN A 59 4.15 1.49 5.93
C ASN A 59 4.23 1.53 7.45
N LEU A 60 3.77 0.50 8.17
CA LEU A 60 3.97 0.39 9.61
C LEU A 60 5.46 0.33 9.96
N ILE A 61 6.23 -0.49 9.24
CA ILE A 61 7.70 -0.54 9.39
C ILE A 61 8.30 0.84 9.08
N GLY A 62 7.88 1.49 7.99
CA GLY A 62 8.33 2.83 7.63
C GLY A 62 8.01 3.89 8.69
N MET A 63 6.85 3.80 9.35
CA MET A 63 6.50 4.67 10.48
C MET A 63 7.38 4.41 11.71
N VAL A 64 7.64 3.16 12.07
CA VAL A 64 8.54 2.81 13.20
C VAL A 64 9.94 3.34 12.95
N LEU A 65 10.49 3.13 11.74
CA LEU A 65 11.79 3.65 11.34
C LEU A 65 11.82 5.19 11.38
N SER A 66 10.75 5.84 10.93
CA SER A 66 10.63 7.31 10.98
C SER A 66 10.54 7.83 12.41
N ALA A 67 9.87 7.10 13.31
CA ALA A 67 9.77 7.45 14.72
C ALA A 67 11.13 7.36 15.42
N ILE A 68 11.89 6.30 15.17
CA ILE A 68 13.26 6.14 15.70
C ILE A 68 14.18 7.27 15.20
N ALA A 69 14.05 7.67 13.94
CA ALA A 69 14.86 8.74 13.36
C ALA A 69 14.45 10.16 13.79
N LYS A 70 13.33 10.32 14.51
CA LYS A 70 12.78 11.61 14.92
C LYS A 70 13.56 12.28 16.05
N ASP A 71 14.32 11.50 16.82
CA ASP A 71 15.17 11.98 17.92
C ASP A 71 16.58 12.40 17.45
N GLY A 72 16.86 12.30 16.14
CA GLY A 72 18.13 12.75 15.56
C GLY A 72 18.25 14.28 15.41
N GLU A 73 19.44 14.74 15.04
CA GLU A 73 19.71 16.15 14.74
C GLU A 73 19.06 16.61 13.42
N GLN A 74 18.93 17.93 13.23
CA GLN A 74 18.58 18.50 11.93
C GLN A 74 19.70 18.20 10.91
N PRO A 75 19.40 17.89 9.64
CA PRO A 75 18.08 17.89 8.96
C PRO A 75 17.35 16.53 9.00
N VAL A 76 17.92 15.51 9.66
CA VAL A 76 17.38 14.14 9.66
C VAL A 76 15.99 14.10 10.31
N LYS A 77 15.79 14.88 11.37
CA LYS A 77 14.50 15.02 12.08
C LYS A 77 13.35 15.49 11.19
N GLU A 78 13.56 16.50 10.34
CA GLU A 78 12.54 17.02 9.43
C GLU A 78 12.18 15.99 8.35
N SER A 79 13.19 15.32 7.81
CA SER A 79 12.98 14.28 6.81
C SER A 79 12.27 13.05 7.40
N ALA A 80 12.58 12.69 8.65
CA ALA A 80 11.89 11.64 9.40
C ALA A 80 10.42 12.01 9.66
N LYS A 81 10.13 13.27 10.01
CA LYS A 81 8.76 13.76 10.18
C LYS A 81 7.97 13.70 8.87
N ALA A 82 8.57 14.11 7.75
CA ALA A 82 7.95 14.01 6.44
C ALA A 82 7.65 12.55 6.05
N ALA A 83 8.62 11.64 6.26
CA ALA A 83 8.44 10.21 6.01
C ALA A 83 7.34 9.61 6.89
N LEU A 84 7.26 10.00 8.17
CA LEU A 84 6.19 9.57 9.09
C LEU A 84 4.81 9.99 8.59
N PHE A 85 4.65 11.26 8.19
CA PHE A 85 3.41 11.77 7.63
C PHE A 85 3.03 11.06 6.33
N PHE A 86 4.01 10.77 5.47
CA PHE A 86 3.77 10.11 4.20
C PHE A 86 3.31 8.67 4.38
N ASN A 87 4.02 7.86 5.18
CA ASN A 87 3.60 6.49 5.50
C ASN A 87 2.22 6.48 6.19
N GLY A 88 1.94 7.43 7.10
CA GLY A 88 0.64 7.57 7.74
C GLY A 88 -0.51 7.84 6.77
N LYS A 89 -0.31 8.69 5.76
CA LYS A 89 -1.31 8.92 4.69
C LYS A 89 -1.60 7.65 3.89
N VAL A 90 -0.57 6.86 3.58
CA VAL A 90 -0.75 5.61 2.83
C VAL A 90 -1.50 4.58 3.66
N ILE A 91 -1.28 4.50 4.98
CA ILE A 91 -2.09 3.65 5.86
C ILE A 91 -3.55 4.08 5.88
N ALA A 92 -3.83 5.39 6.02
CA ALA A 92 -5.20 5.88 5.99
C ALA A 92 -5.88 5.56 4.65
N PHE A 93 -5.16 5.70 3.54
CA PHE A 93 -5.63 5.30 2.22
C PHE A 93 -5.93 3.79 2.15
N ASN A 94 -5.00 2.95 2.62
CA ASN A 94 -5.20 1.50 2.65
C ASN A 94 -6.43 1.12 3.47
N LEU A 95 -6.69 1.79 4.59
CA LEU A 95 -7.87 1.55 5.42
C LEU A 95 -9.16 1.86 4.66
N VAL A 96 -9.23 3.02 3.99
CA VAL A 96 -10.38 3.39 3.17
C VAL A 96 -10.62 2.38 2.05
N CYS A 97 -9.56 2.00 1.32
CA CYS A 97 -9.65 0.98 0.27
C CYS A 97 -10.11 -0.37 0.81
N THR A 98 -9.62 -0.78 1.99
CA THR A 98 -10.00 -2.03 2.63
C THR A 98 -11.47 -2.03 3.02
N ILE A 99 -11.97 -0.95 3.63
CA ILE A 99 -13.39 -0.81 3.98
C ILE A 99 -14.26 -0.85 2.72
N PHE A 100 -13.84 -0.16 1.66
CA PHE A 100 -14.55 -0.17 0.37
C PHE A 100 -14.59 -1.56 -0.26
N LEU A 101 -13.46 -2.30 -0.24
CA LEU A 101 -13.40 -3.69 -0.69
C LEU A 101 -14.31 -4.61 0.11
N LEU A 102 -14.31 -4.47 1.44
CA LEU A 102 -15.21 -5.24 2.31
C LEU A 102 -16.68 -4.94 2.01
N PHE A 103 -17.02 -3.68 1.75
CA PHE A 103 -18.37 -3.29 1.36
C PHE A 103 -18.78 -3.97 0.04
N ILE A 104 -17.93 -3.96 -0.98
CA ILE A 104 -18.20 -4.66 -2.25
C ILE A 104 -18.35 -6.17 -2.06
N LEU A 105 -17.56 -6.79 -1.19
CA LEU A 105 -17.61 -8.24 -0.94
C LEU A 105 -18.85 -8.69 -0.15
N MET A 106 -19.47 -7.78 0.60
CA MET A 106 -20.67 -8.05 1.41
C MET A 106 -21.99 -7.77 0.66
N VAL A 107 -21.94 -7.06 -0.46
CA VAL A 107 -23.09 -6.70 -1.32
C VAL A 107 -23.21 -7.69 -2.48
#